data_AF-A0A7H8N2W6-F1
#
_entry.id   AF-A0A7H8N2W6-F1
#
_cell.length_a   1.000
_cell.length_b   1.000
_cell.length_c   1.000
_cell.angle_alpha   90.00
_cell.angle_beta   90.00
_cell.angle_gamma   90.00
#
_symmetry.space_group_name_H-M   'P 1'
#
loop_
_entity.id
_entity.type
_entity.pdbx_description
1 polymer ?
#
loop_
_entity_poly.entity_id
_entity_poly.type
_entity_poly.pdbx_seq_one_letter_code
_entity_poly.pdbx_strand_id
1 'polypeptide(L)'
;MKPSRAARVPAPRGYRLGVELAAALPERYPELAPAEQAKLAEAAVVLVVEFSGRRFDTRQLALDLRGRHMKAVVARRSAKARQVAVIDAQVLRETAVECDESGRLLRLERSLRGAS
;
A
#
# COMPACT_ATOMS: atom_id res chain seq x y z
N MET A 1 -13.02 41.33 2.76
CA MET A 1 -13.27 39.89 2.48
C MET A 1 -11.97 39.13 2.66
N LYS A 2 -11.91 38.16 3.58
CA LYS A 2 -10.76 37.24 3.69
C LYS A 2 -10.98 36.08 2.70
N PRO A 3 -10.00 35.70 1.86
CA PRO A 3 -10.19 34.56 0.98
C PRO A 3 -10.36 33.30 1.82
N SER A 4 -11.43 32.56 1.52
CA SER A 4 -11.73 31.26 2.10
C SER A 4 -10.51 30.36 1.93
N ARG A 5 -10.06 29.76 3.02
CA ARG A 5 -8.93 28.84 3.10
C ARG A 5 -9.32 27.60 2.29
N ALA A 6 -9.06 27.61 0.99
CA ALA A 6 -9.20 26.43 0.14
C ALA A 6 -8.55 25.27 0.88
N ALA A 7 -9.36 24.27 1.26
CA ALA A 7 -8.90 23.11 1.97
C ALA A 7 -7.71 22.56 1.19
N ARG A 8 -6.51 22.62 1.77
CA ARG A 8 -5.32 22.03 1.16
C ARG A 8 -5.66 20.58 0.91
N VAL A 9 -5.94 20.24 -0.35
CA VAL A 9 -6.08 18.85 -0.77
C VAL A 9 -4.78 18.17 -0.35
N PRO A 10 -4.81 17.16 0.53
CA PRO A 10 -3.60 16.47 0.95
C PRO A 10 -2.85 16.03 -0.29
N ALA A 11 -1.53 16.25 -0.32
CA ALA A 11 -0.70 15.75 -1.42
C ALA A 11 -1.00 14.26 -1.64
N PRO A 12 -1.12 13.82 -2.90
CA PRO A 12 -1.51 12.44 -3.19
C PRO A 12 -0.51 11.48 -2.55
N ARG A 13 -0.99 10.58 -1.68
CA ARG A 13 -0.17 9.61 -0.91
C ARG A 13 0.62 8.62 -1.78
N GLY A 14 0.39 8.64 -3.09
CA GLY A 14 0.97 7.70 -4.06
C GLY A 14 0.25 6.36 -4.13
N TYR A 15 -0.78 6.17 -3.29
CA TYR A 15 -1.65 5.01 -3.27
C TYR A 15 -3.09 5.39 -2.89
N ARG A 16 -4.02 4.47 -3.18
CA ARG A 16 -5.40 4.47 -2.69
C ARG A 16 -5.62 3.25 -1.80
N LEU A 17 -6.43 3.43 -0.77
CA LEU A 17 -6.89 2.35 0.11
C LEU A 17 -8.40 2.24 0.02
N GLY A 18 -8.87 1.00 -0.04
CA GLY A 18 -10.28 0.65 -0.01
C GLY A 18 -10.47 -0.64 0.76
N VAL A 19 -11.73 -0.93 1.10
CA VAL A 19 -12.14 -2.18 1.72
C VAL A 19 -13.23 -2.77 0.84
N GLU A 20 -13.06 -4.02 0.41
CA GLU A 20 -13.97 -4.66 -0.53
C GLU A 20 -14.32 -6.08 -0.11
N LEU A 21 -15.43 -6.58 -0.64
CA LEU A 21 -15.81 -7.98 -0.49
C LEU A 21 -14.87 -8.84 -1.33
N ALA A 22 -14.35 -9.91 -0.75
CA ALA A 22 -13.42 -10.80 -1.44
C ALA A 22 -14.03 -11.39 -2.73
N ALA A 23 -15.33 -11.68 -2.69
CA ALA A 23 -16.09 -12.21 -3.83
C ALA A 23 -16.14 -11.25 -5.04
N ALA A 24 -15.97 -9.93 -4.83
CA ALA A 24 -15.99 -8.94 -5.91
C ALA A 24 -14.61 -8.73 -6.57
N LEU A 25 -13.54 -9.24 -5.96
CA LEU A 25 -12.18 -9.02 -6.45
C LEU A 25 -11.86 -9.71 -7.79
N PRO A 26 -12.30 -10.96 -8.06
CA PRO A 26 -11.98 -11.61 -9.34
C PRO A 26 -12.57 -10.84 -10.54
N GLU A 27 -13.73 -10.20 -10.38
CA GLU A 27 -14.33 -9.37 -11.43
C GLU A 27 -13.58 -8.05 -11.61
N ARG A 28 -13.13 -7.43 -10.52
CA ARG A 28 -12.37 -6.16 -10.54
C ARG A 28 -10.91 -6.32 -11.00
N TYR A 29 -10.35 -7.50 -10.76
CA TYR A 29 -8.96 -7.85 -11.07
C TYR A 29 -8.93 -9.19 -11.83
N PRO A 30 -9.38 -9.24 -13.09
CA PRO A 30 -9.38 -10.46 -13.89
C PRO A 30 -7.97 -11.04 -14.11
N GLU A 31 -6.93 -10.21 -13.92
CA GLU A 31 -5.53 -10.61 -13.95
C GLU A 31 -5.05 -11.39 -12.70
N LEU A 32 -5.89 -11.57 -11.67
CA LEU A 32 -5.56 -12.39 -10.51
C LEU A 32 -5.38 -13.85 -10.93
N ALA A 33 -4.19 -14.39 -10.70
CA ALA A 33 -3.92 -15.81 -10.95
C ALA A 33 -4.83 -16.70 -10.09
N PRO A 34 -5.24 -17.90 -10.56
CA PRO A 34 -6.09 -18.80 -9.79
C PRO A 34 -5.54 -19.14 -8.39
N ALA A 35 -4.21 -19.26 -8.26
CA ALA A 35 -3.55 -19.47 -6.98
C ALA A 35 -3.69 -18.28 -6.01
N GLU A 36 -3.75 -17.05 -6.53
CA GLU A 36 -4.01 -15.85 -5.72
C GLU A 36 -5.48 -15.76 -5.32
N GLN A 37 -6.39 -16.13 -6.22
CA GLN A 37 -7.84 -16.17 -5.92
C GLN A 37 -8.14 -17.17 -4.80
N ALA A 38 -7.47 -18.32 -4.78
CA ALA A 38 -7.62 -19.30 -3.70
C ALA A 38 -7.29 -18.72 -2.31
N LYS A 39 -6.33 -17.79 -2.22
CA LYS A 39 -5.98 -17.11 -0.95
C LYS A 39 -7.07 -16.17 -0.44
N LEU A 40 -8.05 -15.82 -1.28
CA LEU A 40 -9.18 -14.97 -0.92
C LEU A 40 -10.36 -15.76 -0.35
N ALA A 41 -10.41 -17.08 -0.55
CA ALA A 41 -11.55 -17.93 -0.20
C ALA A 41 -11.90 -17.90 1.30
N GLU A 42 -10.91 -17.63 2.16
CA GLU A 42 -11.07 -17.58 3.61
C GLU A 42 -11.40 -16.17 4.14
N ALA A 43 -11.37 -15.15 3.28
CA ALA A 43 -11.63 -13.76 3.67
C ALA A 43 -13.01 -13.32 3.17
N ALA A 44 -13.88 -12.82 4.06
CA ALA A 44 -15.12 -12.17 3.63
C ALA A 44 -14.87 -10.75 3.09
N VAL A 45 -13.94 -10.04 3.73
CA VAL A 45 -13.59 -8.65 3.45
C VAL A 45 -12.07 -8.54 3.36
N VAL A 46 -11.60 -7.79 2.36
CA VAL A 46 -10.19 -7.59 2.08
C VAL A 46 -9.85 -6.12 2.01
N LEU A 47 -8.63 -5.81 2.41
CA LEU A 47 -8.07 -4.50 2.14
C LEU A 47 -7.60 -4.44 0.69
N VAL A 48 -7.86 -3.35 -0.02
CA VAL A 48 -7.35 -3.11 -1.36
C VAL A 48 -6.37 -1.93 -1.30
N VAL A 49 -5.15 -2.15 -1.78
CA VAL A 49 -4.09 -1.14 -1.86
C VAL A 49 -3.71 -0.95 -3.32
N GLU A 50 -4.03 0.21 -3.89
CA GLU A 50 -3.71 0.52 -5.28
C GLU A 50 -2.62 1.58 -5.38
N PHE A 51 -1.45 1.22 -5.89
CA PHE A 51 -0.34 2.14 -6.10
C PHE A 51 -0.47 2.87 -7.44
N SER A 52 -0.51 4.21 -7.38
CA SER A 52 -0.72 5.07 -8.54
C SER A 52 0.51 5.91 -8.94
N GLY A 53 1.61 5.81 -8.20
CA GLY A 53 2.80 6.64 -8.40
C GLY A 53 4.13 5.89 -8.29
N ARG A 54 5.20 6.52 -8.76
CA ARG A 54 6.59 6.02 -8.59
C ARG A 54 7.12 6.17 -7.16
N ARG A 55 6.52 7.07 -6.38
CA ARG A 55 6.84 7.33 -4.97
C ARG A 55 5.54 7.31 -4.18
N PHE A 56 5.59 6.69 -3.01
CA PHE A 56 4.53 6.68 -2.04
C PHE A 56 5.13 6.73 -0.64
N ASP A 57 4.36 7.23 0.32
CA ASP A 57 4.80 7.34 1.71
C ASP A 57 4.59 6.00 2.42
N THR A 58 5.67 5.23 2.60
CA THR A 58 5.65 3.92 3.28
C THR A 58 5.26 4.04 4.75
N ARG A 59 5.61 5.15 5.41
CA ARG A 59 5.23 5.41 6.80
C ARG A 59 3.73 5.65 6.92
N GLN A 60 3.16 6.48 6.05
CA GLN A 60 1.72 6.72 6.02
C GLN A 60 0.97 5.42 5.64
N LEU A 61 1.51 4.63 4.72
CA LEU A 61 0.94 3.32 4.38
C LEU A 61 0.90 2.42 5.63
N ALA A 62 2.02 2.26 6.35
CA ALA A 62 2.07 1.46 7.57
C ALA A 62 1.06 1.92 8.64
N LEU A 63 0.82 3.23 8.76
CA LEU A 63 -0.21 3.79 9.65
C LEU A 63 -1.62 3.44 9.19
N ASP A 64 -1.90 3.61 7.90
CA ASP A 64 -3.22 3.32 7.34
C ASP A 64 -3.54 1.80 7.37
N LEU A 65 -2.52 0.94 7.34
CA LEU A 65 -2.62 -0.53 7.43
C LEU A 65 -2.87 -1.07 8.84
N ARG A 66 -3.00 -0.23 9.88
CA ARG A 66 -3.19 -0.67 11.28
C ARG A 66 -4.55 -1.35 11.56
N GLY A 67 -5.39 -1.56 10.55
CA GLY A 67 -6.66 -2.29 10.66
C GLY A 67 -6.49 -3.79 10.91
N ARG A 68 -7.61 -4.47 11.22
CA ARG A 68 -7.66 -5.92 11.52
C ARG A 68 -8.01 -6.79 10.30
N HIS A 69 -7.55 -6.39 9.11
CA HIS A 69 -7.79 -7.19 7.91
C HIS A 69 -6.83 -8.37 7.90
N MET A 70 -7.26 -9.53 7.42
CA MET A 70 -6.37 -10.69 7.27
C MET A 70 -5.63 -10.65 5.92
N LYS A 71 -6.34 -10.28 4.85
CA LYS A 71 -5.78 -10.26 3.49
C LYS A 71 -5.81 -8.86 2.89
N ALA A 72 -4.79 -8.57 2.10
CA ALA A 72 -4.65 -7.35 1.31
C ALA A 72 -4.41 -7.70 -0.16
N VAL A 73 -5.22 -7.12 -1.05
CA VAL A 73 -4.94 -7.10 -2.48
C VAL A 73 -4.07 -5.89 -2.77
N VAL A 74 -2.88 -6.14 -3.29
CA VAL A 74 -1.95 -5.11 -3.73
C VAL A 74 -1.97 -5.04 -5.23
N ALA A 75 -2.47 -3.92 -5.76
CA ALA A 75 -2.48 -3.65 -7.18
C ALA A 75 -1.49 -2.51 -7.51
N ARG A 76 -0.60 -2.76 -8.46
CA ARG A 76 0.35 -1.77 -8.96
C ARG A 76 0.20 -1.64 -10.46
N ARG A 77 -0.04 -0.42 -10.93
CA ARG A 77 -0.01 -0.13 -12.37
C ARG A 77 1.42 0.15 -12.80
N SER A 78 1.98 -0.73 -13.64
CA SER A 78 3.20 -0.44 -14.40
C SER A 78 2.85 0.17 -15.75
N ALA A 79 3.86 0.65 -16.49
CA ALA A 79 3.66 1.17 -17.85
C ALA A 79 3.15 0.10 -18.85
N LYS A 80 3.37 -1.19 -18.57
CA LYS A 80 3.05 -2.30 -19.47
C LYS A 80 1.81 -3.10 -19.05
N ALA A 81 1.61 -3.27 -17.74
CA ALA A 81 0.52 -4.07 -17.19
C ALA A 81 0.18 -3.68 -15.75
N ARG A 82 -1.02 -4.03 -15.30
CA ARG A 82 -1.38 -4.01 -13.88
C ARG A 82 -0.93 -5.32 -13.26
N GLN A 83 -0.13 -5.21 -12.20
CA GLN A 83 0.30 -6.34 -11.39
C GLN A 83 -0.57 -6.38 -10.15
N VAL A 84 -1.10 -7.56 -9.82
CA VAL A 84 -1.99 -7.75 -8.68
C VAL A 84 -1.52 -8.98 -7.91
N ALA A 85 -1.44 -8.84 -6.58
CA ALA A 85 -1.07 -9.93 -5.69
C ALA A 85 -1.94 -9.91 -4.43
N VAL A 86 -2.21 -11.08 -3.86
CA VAL A 86 -2.88 -11.24 -2.57
C VAL A 86 -1.83 -11.57 -1.52
N ILE A 87 -1.70 -10.67 -0.57
CA ILE A 87 -0.71 -10.75 0.51
C ILE A 87 -1.45 -10.78 1.83
N ASP A 88 -0.84 -11.38 2.84
CA ASP A 88 -1.29 -11.20 4.20
C ASP A 88 -1.16 -9.72 4.62
N ALA A 89 -2.22 -9.16 5.21
CA ALA A 89 -2.24 -7.75 5.55
C ALA A 89 -1.26 -7.39 6.68
N GLN A 90 -0.96 -8.34 7.58
CA GLN A 90 0.06 -8.18 8.60
C GLN A 90 1.45 -8.12 7.95
N VAL A 91 1.75 -9.04 7.03
CA VAL A 91 3.02 -9.06 6.29
C VAL A 91 3.22 -7.76 5.50
N LEU A 92 2.16 -7.27 4.84
CA LEU A 92 2.22 -6.00 4.11
C LEU A 92 2.53 -4.82 5.04
N ARG A 93 1.94 -4.81 6.24
CA ARG A 93 2.20 -3.79 7.25
C ARG A 93 3.64 -3.85 7.76
N GLU A 94 4.13 -5.03 8.12
CA GLU A 94 5.51 -5.24 8.59
C GLU A 94 6.51 -4.78 7.53
N THR A 95 6.30 -5.19 6.27
CA THR A 95 7.12 -4.75 5.13
C THR A 95 7.12 -3.23 4.97
N ALA A 96 5.96 -2.57 5.13
CA ALA A 96 5.86 -1.12 5.02
C ALA A 96 6.60 -0.39 6.17
N VAL A 97 6.58 -0.95 7.38
CA VAL A 97 7.33 -0.43 8.54
C VAL A 97 8.84 -0.58 8.31
N GLU A 98 9.29 -1.79 7.93
CA GLU A 98 10.70 -2.08 7.66
C GLU A 98 11.27 -1.19 6.55
N CYS A 99 10.48 -0.89 5.51
CA CYS A 99 10.88 0.03 4.44
C CYS A 99 11.07 1.48 4.93
N ASP A 100 10.24 1.98 5.88
CA ASP A 100 10.44 3.30 6.49
C ASP A 100 11.72 3.32 7.35
N GLU A 101 11.94 2.26 8.13
CA GLU A 101 13.11 2.14 9.00
C GLU A 101 14.43 2.01 8.21
N SER A 102 14.42 1.24 7.13
CA SER A 102 15.56 1.13 6.20
C SER A 102 15.88 2.46 5.51
N GLY A 103 14.86 3.29 5.24
CA GLY A 103 15.04 4.66 4.78
C GLY A 103 15.70 5.61 5.80
N ARG A 104 15.69 5.26 7.09
CA ARG A 104 16.39 5.99 8.17
C ARG A 104 17.80 5.47 8.42
N LEU A 105 18.07 4.19 8.20
CA LEU A 105 19.44 3.61 8.29
C LEU A 105 20.41 4.26 7.29
N LEU A 106 19.96 4.57 6.08
CA LEU A 106 20.78 5.28 5.08
C LEU A 106 21.20 6.70 5.51
N ARG A 107 20.46 7.34 6.43
CA ARG A 107 20.91 8.63 7.02
C ARG A 107 21.90 8.44 8.14
N LEU A 108 21.75 7.39 8.97
CA LEU A 108 22.70 7.09 10.04
C LEU A 108 24.07 6.70 9.45
N GLU A 109 24.10 5.86 8.42
CA GLU A 109 25.34 5.48 7.72
C GLU A 109 26.01 6.67 7.03
N ARG A 110 25.24 7.62 6.49
CA ARG A 110 25.79 8.87 5.90
C ARG A 110 26.30 9.84 6.96
N SER A 111 25.63 9.96 8.11
CA SER A 111 26.10 10.78 9.23
C SER A 111 27.36 10.19 9.89
N LEU A 112 27.50 8.86 9.91
CA LEU A 112 28.71 8.20 10.41
C LEU A 112 29.89 8.30 9.42
N ARG A 113 29.64 8.33 8.11
CA ARG A 113 30.69 8.56 7.08
C ARG A 113 31.05 10.04 6.88
N GLY A 114 30.22 10.98 7.33
CA GLY A 114 30.50 12.42 7.29
C GLY A 114 31.11 12.98 8.57
N ALA A 115 31.34 12.14 9.58
CA ALA A 115 31.98 12.47 10.85
C ALA A 115 33.39 11.86 10.98
N SER A 116 34.00 11.45 9.86
CA SER A 116 35.41 11.05 9.76
C SER A 116 36.19 12.04 8.93
#